data_AF-A0A354K7F4-F1
#
_entry.id   AF-A0A354K7F4-F1
#
_cell.length_a   1.000
_cell.length_b   1.000
_cell.length_c   1.000
_cell.angle_alpha   90.00
_cell.angle_beta   90.00
_cell.angle_gamma   90.00
#
_symmetry.space_group_name_H-M   'P 1'
#
loop_
_entity.id
_entity.type
_entity.pdbx_description
1 polymer ?
#
loop_
_entity_poly.entity_id
_entity_poly.type
_entity_poly.pdbx_seq_one_letter_code
_entity_poly.pdbx_strand_id
1 'polypeptide(L)'
;MRVHYYGIANCFLEQYGTSPVLIAPENYSVQMMQQYGFVQLSDGRWAHYLTEAEFRYIQTTPIGSDAVFSYGPQAGSVQGEPQLDPESKSKADKLTWGSIASWVIAIILAQIEDLQVIVPVFTVISLVLIIIARVKYKQHRFSKVMMTVYLVLLAVGIAMAVIAGLVLVAMCNSCVSSCDGHGM
;
A
#
# COMPACT_ATOMS: atom_id res chain seq x y z
N MET A 1 29.56 8.61 2.94
CA MET A 1 30.63 8.21 1.99
C MET A 1 30.50 9.06 0.74
N ARG A 2 31.59 9.53 0.13
CA ARG A 2 31.55 10.29 -1.14
C ARG A 2 31.85 9.36 -2.31
N VAL A 3 31.01 9.44 -3.33
CA VAL A 3 31.05 8.57 -4.51
C VAL A 3 30.89 9.44 -5.74
N HIS A 4 31.57 9.10 -6.82
CA HIS A 4 31.36 9.73 -8.11
C HIS A 4 30.40 8.85 -8.91
N TYR A 5 29.25 9.39 -9.31
CA TYR A 5 28.17 8.65 -9.96
C TYR A 5 27.91 9.24 -11.35
N TYR A 6 28.25 8.51 -12.41
CA TYR A 6 28.07 8.94 -13.81
C TYR A 6 28.55 10.38 -14.11
N GLY A 7 29.76 10.74 -13.67
CA GLY A 7 30.34 12.07 -13.88
C GLY A 7 29.81 13.16 -12.93
N ILE A 8 28.86 12.83 -12.05
CA ILE A 8 28.47 13.67 -10.92
C ILE A 8 29.43 13.37 -9.77
N ALA A 9 30.33 14.31 -9.50
CA ALA A 9 31.36 14.18 -8.49
C ALA A 9 30.81 14.47 -7.09
N ASN A 10 31.40 13.86 -6.07
CA ASN A 10 31.07 14.11 -4.66
C ASN A 10 29.60 13.85 -4.26
N CYS A 11 28.93 12.87 -4.88
CA CYS A 11 27.63 12.41 -4.39
C CYS A 11 27.77 11.86 -2.97
N PHE A 12 26.83 12.20 -2.10
CA PHE A 12 26.83 11.78 -0.71
C PHE A 12 25.86 10.61 -0.51
N LEU A 13 26.38 9.49 -0.02
CA LEU A 13 25.55 8.36 0.38
C LEU A 13 24.89 8.66 1.73
N GLU A 14 23.56 8.78 1.72
CA GLU A 14 22.72 9.00 2.90
C GLU A 14 21.67 7.88 3.01
N GLN A 15 21.08 7.69 4.19
CA GLN A 15 20.00 6.74 4.40
C GLN A 15 18.70 7.51 4.62
N TYR A 16 17.77 7.43 3.66
CA TYR A 16 16.50 8.13 3.73
C TYR A 16 15.39 7.14 4.11
N GLY A 17 15.17 7.00 5.42
CA GLY A 17 14.32 5.95 5.98
C GLY A 17 15.01 4.59 5.92
N THR A 18 14.44 3.63 5.19
CA THR A 18 15.02 2.27 5.04
C THR A 18 15.89 2.12 3.80
N SER A 19 15.88 3.09 2.89
CA SER A 19 16.52 2.97 1.59
C SER A 19 17.81 3.80 1.53
N PRO A 20 18.92 3.24 1.02
CA PRO A 20 20.12 4.02 0.73
C PRO A 20 19.89 4.93 -0.48
N VAL A 21 20.30 6.18 -0.36
CA VAL A 21 20.16 7.20 -1.42
C VAL A 21 21.49 7.89 -1.68
N LEU A 22 21.73 8.27 -2.94
CA LEU A 22 22.81 9.18 -3.32
C LEU A 22 22.24 10.59 -3.46
N ILE A 23 22.75 11.52 -2.66
CA ILE A 23 22.43 12.94 -2.77
C ILE A 23 23.45 13.60 -3.69
N ALA A 24 22.96 14.31 -4.71
CA ALA A 24 23.81 15.04 -5.64
C ALA A 24 24.19 16.43 -5.10
N PRO A 25 25.33 17.00 -5.53
CA PRO A 25 25.67 18.39 -5.23
C PRO A 25 24.78 19.38 -5.99
N GLU A 26 24.67 20.60 -5.47
CA GLU A 26 23.81 21.66 -6.03
C GLU A 26 24.30 22.23 -7.39
N ASN A 27 25.51 21.88 -7.82
CA ASN A 27 26.19 22.55 -8.94
C ASN A 27 25.87 21.98 -10.32
N TYR A 28 24.86 21.12 -10.44
CA TYR A 28 24.56 20.39 -11.67
C TYR A 28 23.20 20.78 -12.25
N SER A 29 23.06 20.67 -13.57
CA SER A 29 21.83 21.05 -14.25
C SER A 29 20.68 20.08 -13.93
N VAL A 30 19.47 20.62 -13.87
CA VAL A 30 18.23 19.83 -13.67
C VAL A 30 18.08 18.74 -14.74
N GLN A 31 18.44 19.05 -15.99
CA GLN A 31 18.38 18.10 -17.11
C GLN A 31 19.31 16.90 -16.88
N MET A 32 20.54 17.15 -16.39
CA MET A 32 21.49 16.10 -16.08
C MET A 32 21.00 15.23 -14.92
N MET A 33 20.45 15.85 -13.87
CA MET A 33 19.85 15.12 -12.74
C MET A 33 18.73 14.19 -13.17
N GLN A 34 17.80 14.70 -13.98
CA GLN A 34 16.69 13.89 -14.51
C GLN A 34 17.18 12.77 -15.44
N GLN A 35 18.18 13.04 -16.28
CA GLN A 35 18.76 12.06 -17.19
C GLN A 35 19.36 10.85 -16.45
N TYR A 36 20.00 11.09 -15.29
CA TYR A 36 20.58 10.04 -14.46
C TYR A 36 19.64 9.51 -13.37
N GLY A 37 18.34 9.83 -13.46
CA GLY A 37 17.33 9.27 -12.57
C GLY A 37 17.39 9.82 -11.14
N PHE A 38 17.92 11.02 -10.93
CA PHE A 38 17.74 11.74 -9.68
C PHE A 38 16.35 12.35 -9.62
N VAL A 39 15.74 12.30 -8.44
CA VAL A 39 14.46 12.92 -8.12
C VAL A 39 14.67 14.05 -7.11
N GLN A 40 13.89 15.11 -7.22
CA GLN A 40 13.98 16.23 -6.29
C GLN A 40 13.17 15.91 -5.02
N LEU A 41 13.82 16.01 -3.87
CA LEU A 41 13.22 15.88 -2.55
C LEU A 41 12.46 17.16 -2.16
N SER A 42 11.63 17.08 -1.12
CA SER A 42 10.86 18.23 -0.60
C SER A 42 11.73 19.37 -0.05
N ASP A 43 12.96 19.06 0.35
CA ASP A 43 13.97 20.02 0.81
C ASP A 43 14.74 20.68 -0.35
N GLY A 44 14.42 20.33 -1.61
CA GLY A 44 15.05 20.87 -2.81
C GLY A 44 16.30 20.12 -3.26
N ARG A 45 16.83 19.17 -2.47
CA ARG A 45 18.00 18.36 -2.83
C ARG A 45 17.65 17.30 -3.88
N TRP A 46 18.62 16.94 -4.72
CA TRP A 46 18.47 15.87 -5.71
C TRP A 46 18.96 14.54 -5.14
N ALA A 47 18.12 13.51 -5.18
CA ALA A 47 18.41 12.19 -4.63
C ALA A 47 18.19 11.08 -5.67
N HIS A 48 19.07 10.09 -5.70
CA HIS A 48 18.91 8.87 -6.47
C HIS A 48 18.78 7.69 -5.52
N TYR A 49 17.67 6.95 -5.61
CA TYR A 49 17.44 5.78 -4.79
C TYR A 49 18.24 4.61 -5.33
N LEU A 50 19.12 4.05 -4.50
CA LEU A 50 19.96 2.93 -4.90
C LEU A 50 19.21 1.61 -4.79
N THR A 51 19.36 0.79 -5.82
CA THR A 51 19.05 -0.64 -5.74
C THR A 51 20.08 -1.35 -4.84
N GLU A 52 19.72 -2.54 -4.36
CA GLU A 52 20.63 -3.34 -3.54
C GLU A 52 21.93 -3.70 -4.30
N ALA A 53 21.83 -3.94 -5.61
CA ALA A 53 22.99 -4.20 -6.46
C ALA A 53 23.90 -2.97 -6.57
N GLU A 54 23.33 -1.78 -6.78
CA GLU A 54 24.11 -0.54 -6.85
C GLU A 54 24.77 -0.20 -5.53
N PHE A 55 24.05 -0.36 -4.43
CA PHE A 55 24.58 -0.13 -3.09
C PHE A 55 25.77 -1.04 -2.79
N ARG A 56 25.67 -2.35 -3.07
CA ARG A 56 26.78 -3.29 -2.88
C ARG A 56 27.98 -2.93 -3.76
N TYR A 57 27.74 -2.57 -5.02
CA TYR A 57 28.82 -2.17 -5.93
C TYR A 57 29.56 -0.93 -5.41
N ILE A 58 28.82 0.09 -4.96
CA ILE A 58 29.37 1.31 -4.38
C ILE A 58 30.20 0.99 -3.13
N GLN A 59 29.75 0.08 -2.28
CA GLN A 59 30.51 -0.34 -1.09
C GLN A 59 31.83 -1.03 -1.44
N THR A 60 31.87 -1.76 -2.56
CA THR A 60 33.10 -2.42 -3.05
C THR A 60 34.00 -1.51 -3.88
N THR A 61 33.49 -0.34 -4.28
CA THR A 61 34.20 0.62 -5.14
C THR A 61 35.19 1.43 -4.29
N PRO A 62 36.47 1.54 -4.69
CA PRO A 62 37.45 2.37 -4.00
C PRO A 62 36.99 3.82 -3.85
N ILE A 63 37.25 4.42 -2.68
CA ILE A 63 36.92 5.82 -2.41
C ILE A 63 37.63 6.71 -3.44
N GLY A 64 36.86 7.56 -4.14
CA GLY A 64 37.38 8.48 -5.16
C GLY A 64 37.45 7.90 -6.57
N SER A 65 37.00 6.66 -6.79
CA SER A 65 36.79 6.13 -8.14
C SER A 65 35.34 6.34 -8.63
N ASP A 66 35.18 6.45 -9.95
CA ASP A 66 33.88 6.59 -10.58
C ASP A 66 33.12 5.26 -10.49
N ALA A 67 32.02 5.25 -9.75
CA ALA A 67 31.07 4.16 -9.74
C ALA A 67 30.24 4.23 -11.03
N VAL A 68 30.81 3.68 -12.09
CA VAL A 68 30.14 3.56 -13.40
C VAL A 68 29.46 2.20 -13.47
N PHE A 69 28.14 2.22 -13.64
CA PHE A 69 27.37 1.00 -13.89
C PHE A 69 27.28 0.77 -15.40
N SER A 70 27.59 -0.44 -15.87
CA SER A 70 27.50 -0.78 -17.31
C SER A 70 26.05 -0.91 -17.80
N TYR A 71 25.09 -0.99 -16.90
CA TYR A 71 23.67 -0.87 -17.23
C TYR A 71 23.36 0.62 -17.25
N GLY A 72 23.27 1.22 -18.45
CA GLY A 72 22.91 2.65 -18.60
C GLY A 72 21.69 3.01 -17.76
N PRO A 73 21.52 4.30 -17.38
CA PRO A 73 20.50 4.73 -16.44
C PRO A 73 19.18 4.10 -16.86
N GLN A 74 18.68 3.14 -16.07
CA GLN A 74 17.40 2.54 -16.36
C GLN A 74 16.36 3.63 -16.12
N ALA A 75 16.06 4.38 -17.16
CA ALA A 75 15.04 5.41 -17.24
C ALA A 75 13.61 4.85 -17.07
N GLY A 76 13.44 3.74 -16.35
CA GLY A 76 12.19 3.00 -16.33
C GLY A 76 11.96 2.01 -15.18
N SER A 77 12.78 1.91 -14.12
CA SER A 77 12.48 0.87 -13.11
C SER A 77 12.84 1.14 -11.65
N VAL A 78 13.59 2.19 -11.30
CA VAL A 78 13.57 2.67 -9.91
C VAL A 78 12.43 3.67 -9.78
N GLN A 79 11.21 3.13 -9.86
CA GLN A 79 10.04 3.78 -9.30
C GLN A 79 10.25 3.79 -7.79
N GLY A 80 11.17 4.66 -7.32
CA GLY A 80 11.24 5.05 -5.93
C GLY A 80 9.82 5.47 -5.59
N GLU A 81 9.15 4.67 -4.78
CA GLU A 81 7.83 5.00 -4.26
C GLU A 81 7.91 6.45 -3.83
N PRO A 82 7.10 7.36 -4.40
CA PRO A 82 7.10 8.74 -3.94
C PRO A 82 6.84 8.69 -2.46
N GLN A 83 7.90 9.03 -1.71
CA GLN A 83 7.89 8.91 -0.28
C GLN A 83 6.85 9.89 0.20
N LEU A 84 5.72 9.34 0.68
CA LEU A 84 4.75 10.12 1.41
C LEU A 84 5.52 10.82 2.53
N ASP A 85 5.36 12.14 2.61
CA ASP A 85 5.84 12.97 3.70
C ASP A 85 5.57 12.23 5.04
N PRO A 86 6.54 12.12 5.96
CA PRO A 86 6.36 11.44 7.25
C PRO A 86 5.07 11.83 7.98
N GLU A 87 4.59 13.07 7.83
CA GLU A 87 3.31 13.51 8.38
C GLU A 87 2.11 12.81 7.72
N SER A 88 2.14 12.69 6.40
CA SER A 88 1.10 12.04 5.60
C SER A 88 1.05 10.52 5.83
N LYS A 89 2.21 9.89 6.06
CA LYS A 89 2.33 8.48 6.46
C LYS A 89 1.67 8.21 7.82
N SER A 90 1.95 9.05 8.82
CA SER A 90 1.33 8.94 10.15
C SER A 90 -0.20 9.08 10.10
N LYS A 91 -0.72 9.99 9.27
CA LYS A 91 -2.17 10.15 9.08
C LYS A 91 -2.81 8.95 8.37
N ALA A 92 -2.15 8.38 7.36
CA ALA A 92 -2.60 7.17 6.68
C ALA A 92 -2.63 5.95 7.61
N ASP A 93 -1.60 5.79 8.45
CA ASP A 93 -1.52 4.69 9.41
C ASP A 93 -2.62 4.79 10.48
N LYS A 94 -2.92 6.00 10.98
CA LYS A 94 -4.04 6.24 11.91
C LYS A 94 -5.40 5.88 11.31
N LEU A 95 -5.65 6.27 10.06
CA LEU A 95 -6.90 5.95 9.36
C LEU A 95 -7.03 4.45 9.11
N THR A 96 -5.92 3.79 8.75
CA THR A 96 -5.91 2.35 8.51
C THR A 96 -6.13 1.56 9.79
N TRP A 97 -5.50 1.97 10.90
CA TRP A 97 -5.72 1.37 12.22
C TRP A 97 -7.15 1.59 12.71
N GLY A 98 -7.73 2.78 12.47
CA GLY A 98 -9.13 3.06 12.78
C GLY A 98 -10.10 2.14 12.04
N SER A 99 -9.81 1.82 10.77
CA SER A 99 -10.61 0.88 9.99
C SER A 99 -10.50 -0.56 10.53
N ILE A 100 -9.30 -1.01 10.89
CA ILE A 100 -9.10 -2.34 11.50
C ILE A 100 -9.86 -2.43 12.83
N ALA A 101 -9.72 -1.42 13.69
CA ALA A 101 -10.38 -1.39 14.99
C ALA A 101 -11.91 -1.42 14.84
N SER A 102 -12.48 -0.65 13.91
CA SER A 102 -13.91 -0.68 13.60
C SER A 102 -14.38 -2.05 13.12
N TRP A 103 -13.55 -2.79 12.37
CA TRP A 103 -13.90 -4.13 11.91
C TRP A 103 -13.89 -5.16 13.04
N VAL A 104 -12.88 -5.10 13.92
CA VAL A 104 -12.81 -5.96 15.10
C VAL A 104 -14.00 -5.73 16.01
N ILE A 105 -14.39 -4.47 16.22
CA ILE A 105 -15.60 -4.12 16.98
C ILE A 105 -16.85 -4.72 16.32
N ALA A 106 -16.99 -4.62 14.99
CA ALA A 106 -18.13 -5.19 14.28
C ALA A 106 -18.23 -6.72 14.45
N ILE A 107 -17.10 -7.44 14.44
CA ILE A 107 -17.06 -8.90 14.67
C ILE A 107 -17.50 -9.24 16.10
N ILE A 108 -17.02 -8.49 17.10
CA ILE A 108 -17.39 -8.70 18.50
C ILE A 108 -18.88 -8.44 18.70
N LEU A 109 -19.41 -7.36 18.12
CA LEU A 109 -20.83 -7.02 18.21
C LEU A 109 -21.73 -8.03 17.48
N ALA A 110 -21.24 -8.69 16.42
CA ALA A 110 -22.00 -9.72 15.71
C ALA A 110 -22.25 -10.99 16.55
N GLN A 111 -21.48 -11.21 17.63
CA GLN A 111 -21.71 -12.32 18.57
C GLN A 111 -22.86 -12.03 19.55
N ILE A 112 -23.34 -10.79 19.61
CA ILE A 112 -24.44 -10.38 20.49
C ILE A 112 -25.71 -10.28 19.64
N GLU A 113 -26.65 -11.22 19.83
CA GLU A 113 -27.86 -11.34 19.00
C GLU A 113 -28.69 -10.04 18.95
N ASP A 114 -28.81 -9.33 20.07
CA ASP A 114 -29.54 -8.06 20.15
C ASP A 114 -28.87 -6.88 19.41
N LEU A 115 -27.60 -7.00 19.04
CA LEU A 115 -26.83 -5.92 18.38
C LEU A 115 -26.54 -6.18 16.89
N GLN A 116 -27.09 -7.25 16.32
CA GLN A 116 -26.87 -7.62 14.92
C GLN A 116 -27.32 -6.54 13.91
N VAL A 117 -28.29 -5.70 14.27
CA VAL A 117 -28.76 -4.59 13.43
C VAL A 117 -27.70 -3.49 13.25
N ILE A 118 -26.76 -3.35 14.19
CA ILE A 118 -25.74 -2.29 14.15
C ILE A 118 -24.49 -2.73 13.35
N VAL A 119 -24.28 -4.04 13.22
CA VAL A 119 -23.19 -4.64 12.42
C VAL A 119 -23.10 -4.07 11.00
N PRO A 120 -24.18 -3.98 10.19
CA PRO A 120 -24.11 -3.42 8.84
C PRO A 120 -23.62 -1.97 8.83
N VAL A 121 -23.99 -1.17 9.83
CA VAL A 121 -23.60 0.25 9.94
C VAL A 121 -22.09 0.37 10.12
N PHE A 122 -21.50 -0.42 11.01
CA PHE A 122 -20.04 -0.42 11.23
C PHE A 122 -19.25 -0.93 10.02
N THR A 123 -19.77 -1.94 9.31
CA THR A 123 -19.13 -2.40 8.06
C THR A 123 -19.13 -1.33 6.97
N VAL A 124 -20.22 -0.57 6.82
CA VAL A 124 -20.30 0.54 5.85
C VAL A 124 -19.31 1.65 6.23
N ILE A 125 -19.24 2.04 7.51
CA ILE A 125 -18.29 3.06 7.99
C ILE A 125 -16.84 2.64 7.71
N SER A 126 -16.50 1.39 8.01
CA SER A 126 -15.16 0.85 7.71
C SER A 126 -14.82 0.88 6.21
N LEU A 127 -15.80 0.55 5.37
CA LEU A 127 -15.63 0.53 3.92
C LEU A 127 -15.40 1.95 3.37
N VAL A 128 -16.16 2.94 3.88
CA VAL A 128 -15.98 4.36 3.55
C VAL A 128 -14.60 4.87 3.97
N LEU A 129 -14.14 4.54 5.18
CA LEU A 129 -12.82 4.94 5.68
C LEU A 129 -11.68 4.40 4.79
N ILE A 130 -11.80 3.16 4.30
CA ILE A 130 -10.83 2.56 3.38
C ILE A 130 -10.85 3.26 2.01
N ILE A 131 -12.03 3.58 1.48
CA ILE A 131 -12.15 4.32 0.22
C ILE A 131 -11.49 5.68 0.34
N ILE A 132 -11.74 6.42 1.44
CA ILE A 132 -11.13 7.72 1.70
C ILE A 132 -9.60 7.57 1.80
N ALA A 133 -9.10 6.58 2.54
CA ALA A 133 -7.67 6.32 2.65
C ALA A 133 -7.03 6.02 1.29
N ARG A 134 -7.73 5.27 0.41
CA ARG A 134 -7.26 4.97 -0.95
C ARG A 134 -7.25 6.17 -1.88
N VAL A 135 -8.30 6.98 -1.85
CA VAL A 135 -8.42 8.18 -2.69
C VAL A 135 -7.36 9.22 -2.28
N LYS A 136 -7.13 9.37 -0.97
CA LYS A 136 -6.20 10.38 -0.44
C LYS A 136 -4.74 9.92 -0.41
N TYR A 137 -4.48 8.62 -0.25
CA TYR A 137 -3.13 8.03 -0.13
C TYR A 137 -2.92 6.91 -1.15
N LYS A 138 -3.06 7.24 -2.44
CA LYS A 138 -3.02 6.32 -3.59
C LYS A 138 -1.74 5.47 -3.68
N GLN A 139 -0.67 5.90 -3.01
CA GLN A 139 0.68 5.37 -3.15
C GLN A 139 1.10 4.36 -2.08
N HIS A 140 0.34 4.19 -0.98
CA HIS A 140 0.71 3.26 0.09
C HIS A 140 0.48 1.80 -0.33
N ARG A 141 1.54 0.99 -0.42
CA ARG A 141 1.46 -0.47 -0.65
C ARG A 141 0.54 -1.17 0.36
N PHE A 142 0.55 -0.74 1.61
CA PHE A 142 -0.29 -1.32 2.67
C PHE A 142 -1.78 -1.14 2.39
N SER A 143 -2.18 0.03 1.88
CA SER A 143 -3.57 0.29 1.47
C SER A 143 -3.98 -0.56 0.26
N LYS A 144 -3.01 -0.93 -0.61
CA LYS A 144 -3.23 -1.84 -1.73
C LYS A 144 -3.54 -3.27 -1.27
N VAL A 145 -2.74 -3.79 -0.35
CA VAL A 145 -2.93 -5.13 0.23
C VAL A 145 -4.22 -5.19 1.05
N MET A 146 -4.48 -4.20 1.90
CA MET A 146 -5.71 -4.13 2.71
C MET A 146 -6.96 -4.09 1.84
N MET A 147 -6.97 -3.34 0.73
CA MET A 147 -8.12 -3.32 -0.18
C MET A 147 -8.38 -4.70 -0.81
N THR A 148 -7.34 -5.43 -1.20
CA THR A 148 -7.49 -6.80 -1.73
C THR A 148 -8.07 -7.73 -0.68
N VAL A 149 -7.57 -7.69 0.55
CA VAL A 149 -8.08 -8.50 1.66
C VAL A 149 -9.56 -8.21 1.92
N TYR A 150 -9.96 -6.93 1.92
CA TYR A 150 -11.36 -6.53 2.08
C TYR A 150 -12.26 -6.99 0.93
N LEU A 151 -11.80 -6.90 -0.31
CA LEU A 151 -12.54 -7.39 -1.47
C LEU A 151 -12.78 -8.90 -1.39
N VAL A 152 -11.75 -9.66 -0.99
CA VAL A 152 -11.86 -11.11 -0.80
C VAL A 152 -12.84 -11.43 0.33
N LEU A 153 -12.73 -10.75 1.48
CA LEU A 153 -13.66 -10.92 2.60
C LEU A 153 -15.11 -10.60 2.21
N LEU A 154 -15.34 -9.53 1.45
CA LEU A 154 -16.66 -9.14 0.98
C LEU A 154 -17.22 -10.17 -0.01
N ALA A 155 -16.40 -10.70 -0.91
CA ALA A 155 -16.81 -11.76 -1.84
C ALA A 155 -17.20 -13.04 -1.09
N VAL A 156 -16.41 -13.45 -0.09
CA VAL A 156 -16.74 -14.60 0.76
C VAL A 156 -18.03 -14.35 1.56
N GLY A 157 -18.21 -13.16 2.11
CA GLY A 157 -19.43 -12.78 2.83
C GLY A 157 -20.68 -12.86 1.95
N ILE A 158 -20.61 -12.35 0.72
CA ILE A 158 -21.72 -12.46 -0.25
C ILE A 158 -21.99 -13.92 -0.60
N ALA A 159 -20.95 -14.73 -0.85
CA ALA A 159 -21.12 -16.14 -1.17
C ALA A 159 -21.83 -16.90 -0.03
N MET A 160 -21.44 -16.65 1.22
CA MET A 160 -22.08 -17.24 2.39
C MET A 160 -23.54 -16.79 2.55
N ALA A 161 -23.83 -15.50 2.32
CA ALA A 161 -25.20 -14.98 2.38
C ALA A 161 -26.10 -15.61 1.30
N VAL A 162 -25.59 -15.81 0.08
CA VAL A 162 -26.31 -16.49 -1.00
C VAL A 162 -26.59 -17.95 -0.63
N ILE A 163 -25.60 -18.67 -0.11
CA ILE A 163 -25.78 -20.07 0.32
C ILE A 163 -26.83 -20.15 1.43
N ALA A 164 -26.75 -19.30 2.45
CA ALA A 164 -27.72 -19.25 3.53
C ALA A 164 -29.14 -18.95 3.01
N GLY A 165 -29.27 -18.01 2.07
CA GLY A 165 -30.55 -17.70 1.42
C GLY A 165 -31.14 -18.88 0.65
N LEU A 166 -30.31 -19.62 -0.10
CA LEU A 166 -30.75 -20.81 -0.82
C LEU A 166 -31.23 -21.92 0.13
N VAL A 167 -30.53 -22.14 1.25
CA VAL A 167 -30.94 -23.10 2.29
C VAL A 167 -32.29 -22.71 2.89
N LEU A 168 -32.50 -21.41 3.15
CA LEU A 168 -33.73 -20.89 3.72
C LEU A 168 -34.91 -21.08 2.75
N VAL A 169 -34.71 -20.79 1.46
CA VAL A 169 -35.71 -21.06 0.40
C VAL A 169 -36.01 -22.55 0.28
N ALA A 170 -34.99 -23.42 0.35
CA ALA A 170 -35.20 -24.87 0.31
C ALA A 170 -36.01 -25.38 1.51
N MET A 171 -35.77 -24.84 2.72
CA MET A 171 -36.57 -25.13 3.90
C MET A 171 -38.02 -24.65 3.74
N CYS A 172 -38.23 -23.42 3.26
CA CYS A 172 -39.58 -22.91 2.98
C CYS A 172 -40.32 -23.78 1.96
N ASN A 173 -39.64 -24.21 0.89
CA ASN A 173 -40.24 -25.07 -0.13
C ASN A 173 -40.64 -26.45 0.42
N SER A 174 -39.81 -27.02 1.31
CA SER A 174 -40.09 -28.31 1.96
C SER A 174 -41.27 -28.22 2.95
N CYS A 175 -41.43 -27.08 3.62
CA CYS A 175 -42.60 -26.80 4.46
C CYS A 175 -43.87 -26.69 3.63
N VAL A 176 -43.83 -25.97 2.50
CA VAL A 176 -44.99 -25.80 1.60
C VAL A 176 -45.41 -27.14 0.99
N SER A 177 -44.46 -27.95 0.50
CA SER A 177 -44.76 -29.27 -0.06
C SER A 177 -45.38 -30.25 0.96
N SER A 178 -45.05 -30.09 2.24
CA SER A 178 -45.61 -30.91 3.32
C SER A 178 -47.03 -30.46 3.71
N CYS A 179 -47.36 -29.18 3.52
CA CYS A 179 -48.71 -28.64 3.77
C CYS A 179 -49.70 -29.00 2.64
N ASP A 180 -49.27 -29.08 1.38
CA ASP A 180 -50.13 -29.48 0.26
C ASP A 180 -50.47 -30.99 0.27
N GLY A 181 -49.70 -31.81 1.00
CA GLY A 181 -49.90 -33.27 1.08
C GLY A 181 -50.95 -33.76 2.08
N HIS A 182 -51.60 -32.87 2.85
CA HIS A 182 -52.59 -33.24 3.88
C HIS A 182 -54.05 -32.91 3.50
N GLY A 183 -54.30 -32.58 2.23
CA GLY A 183 -55.62 -32.22 1.69
C GLY A 183 -56.29 -33.26 0.80
N MET A 184 -55.82 -34.52 0.77
CA MET A 184 -56.50 -35.64 0.11
C MET A 184 -56.87 -36.74 1.10
#